data_AF-A0A066XH87-F1
#
_entry.id   AF-A0A066XH87-F1
#
_cell.length_a   1.000
_cell.length_b   1.000
_cell.length_c   1.000
_cell.angle_alpha   90.00
_cell.angle_beta   90.00
_cell.angle_gamma   90.00
#
_symmetry.space_group_name_H-M   'P 1'
#
loop_
_entity.id
_entity.type
_entity.pdbx_description
1 polymer ?
#
loop_
_entity_poly.entity_id
_entity_poly.type
_entity_poly.pdbx_seq_one_letter_code
_entity_poly.pdbx_strand_id
1 'polypeptide(L)'
;MQTAEQREPHEKLDKQLEKQLDKLPFDKEKLKQEFDLSHFDLNQILRGIQLTLVGVLTPVKAHRALQNPALFTSDHYRQAGIAVLSGLAIRLVISIPIIGVRVFLWVLSLFLSLDHVTWDDQIVGGLNFIEEYVLQVPFFLMALMRYVTPTLDNMFMDSLNWVDKTYVQKHKNEDPDKLRDMYYPNLRMYKVSDGSTHTTSTAEAISMFLYRFARKGAISLTVFALSYLPVVGRFVLPAASFYTFKNAVGLGPASLIFGTGIFLPKRYIVIFLQSYFASRSLMRELLEPYFSRVHFTKEQKKNWFRNREGLLFGFAIGFYTLIKIPLVGVLIYGIAEASTAYLITKITDPPPPPAEKAAFAESQQVWTNKHEFLNLSLSDLDAIHLKSRSSNATGEAQKHQ
;
A
#
# COMPACT_ATOMS: atom_id res chain seq x y z
N MET A 1 -36.48 29.78 24.95
CA MET A 1 -36.82 30.71 23.85
C MET A 1 -35.54 31.40 23.42
N GLN A 2 -34.84 30.83 22.44
CA GLN A 2 -33.77 31.51 21.71
C GLN A 2 -34.34 31.88 20.34
N THR A 3 -34.17 33.15 20.02
CA THR A 3 -34.89 33.97 19.03
C THR A 3 -34.59 33.51 17.60
N ALA A 4 -35.63 33.49 16.76
CA ALA A 4 -35.62 33.12 15.34
C ALA A 4 -34.79 34.06 14.42
N GLU A 5 -34.05 35.00 15.00
CA GLU A 5 -33.42 36.13 14.30
C GLU A 5 -31.96 35.86 13.87
N GLN A 6 -31.33 34.79 14.39
CA GLN A 6 -29.95 34.42 14.03
C GLN A 6 -29.84 33.37 12.90
N ARG A 7 -30.95 32.82 12.40
CA ARG A 7 -30.93 31.83 11.29
C ARG A 7 -30.94 32.45 9.90
N GLU A 8 -31.50 33.66 9.74
CA GLU A 8 -31.59 34.34 8.44
C GLU A 8 -30.24 34.70 7.77
N PRO A 9 -29.16 35.10 8.49
CA PRO A 9 -27.93 35.51 7.82
C PRO A 9 -27.19 34.33 7.16
N HIS A 10 -27.21 33.17 7.81
CA HIS A 10 -26.56 31.96 7.30
C HIS A 10 -27.28 31.40 6.08
N GLU A 11 -28.61 31.33 6.10
CA GLU A 11 -29.39 30.81 4.97
C GLU A 11 -29.29 31.72 3.73
N LYS A 12 -29.17 33.03 3.91
CA LYS A 12 -28.93 33.99 2.82
C LYS A 12 -27.50 33.87 2.27
N LEU A 13 -26.51 33.63 3.12
CA LEU A 13 -25.12 33.42 2.72
C LEU A 13 -24.98 32.12 1.92
N ASP A 14 -25.59 31.03 2.37
CA ASP A 14 -25.58 29.73 1.69
C ASP A 14 -26.27 29.83 0.32
N LYS A 15 -27.44 30.47 0.26
CA LYS A 15 -28.15 30.70 -1.02
C LYS A 15 -27.36 31.61 -1.96
N GLN A 16 -26.61 32.59 -1.45
CA GLN A 16 -25.74 33.43 -2.28
C GLN A 16 -24.51 32.67 -2.79
N LEU A 17 -23.92 31.81 -1.96
CA LEU A 17 -22.81 30.91 -2.33
C LEU A 17 -23.24 29.92 -3.40
N GLU A 18 -24.43 29.31 -3.26
CA GLU A 18 -25.00 28.42 -4.29
C GLU A 18 -25.23 29.15 -5.61
N LYS A 19 -25.80 30.36 -5.56
CA LYS A 19 -26.05 31.19 -6.76
C LYS A 19 -24.77 31.66 -7.45
N GLN A 20 -23.67 31.83 -6.70
CA GLN A 20 -22.36 32.15 -7.27
C GLN A 20 -21.65 30.90 -7.81
N LEU A 21 -21.80 29.74 -7.17
CA LEU A 21 -21.29 28.46 -7.68
C LEU A 21 -22.02 28.00 -8.95
N ASP A 22 -23.29 28.35 -9.14
CA ASP A 22 -24.05 28.08 -10.38
C ASP A 22 -23.58 28.89 -11.59
N LYS A 23 -22.83 29.98 -11.39
CA LYS A 23 -22.34 30.85 -12.47
C LYS A 23 -20.95 30.47 -12.99
N LEU A 24 -20.32 29.44 -12.42
CA LEU A 24 -19.02 28.97 -12.88
C LEU A 24 -19.18 27.91 -13.97
N PRO A 25 -18.40 27.94 -15.07
CA PRO A 25 -18.50 27.02 -16.20
C PRO A 25 -17.90 25.62 -15.89
N PHE A 26 -17.96 25.19 -14.63
CA PHE A 26 -17.38 23.92 -14.19
C PHE A 26 -18.49 22.91 -13.88
N ASP A 27 -18.33 21.73 -14.46
CA ASP A 27 -19.21 20.58 -14.29
C ASP A 27 -19.20 20.11 -12.82
N LYS A 28 -20.25 20.50 -12.08
CA LYS A 28 -20.36 20.27 -10.63
C LYS A 28 -20.28 18.79 -10.26
N GLU A 29 -20.74 17.90 -11.14
CA GLU A 29 -20.68 16.45 -10.88
C GLU A 29 -19.26 15.92 -11.00
N LYS A 30 -18.49 16.36 -12.01
CA LYS A 30 -17.07 16.02 -12.13
C LYS A 30 -16.25 16.57 -10.97
N LEU A 31 -16.53 17.80 -10.53
CA LEU A 31 -15.86 18.37 -9.35
C LEU A 31 -16.22 17.59 -8.08
N LYS A 32 -17.50 17.27 -7.84
CA LYS A 32 -17.89 16.44 -6.70
C LYS A 32 -17.22 15.07 -6.71
N GLN A 33 -17.07 14.46 -7.89
CA GLN A 33 -16.36 13.18 -8.04
C GLN A 33 -14.83 13.31 -7.83
N GLU A 34 -14.21 14.40 -8.26
CA GLU A 34 -12.78 14.68 -8.05
C GLU A 34 -12.44 15.09 -6.60
N PHE A 35 -13.43 15.58 -5.86
CA PHE A 35 -13.36 15.94 -4.45
C PHE A 35 -13.94 14.86 -3.52
N ASP A 36 -14.38 13.71 -4.03
CA ASP A 36 -14.93 12.64 -3.21
C ASP A 36 -13.84 11.96 -2.36
N LEU A 37 -13.90 12.19 -1.05
CA LEU A 37 -12.98 11.65 -0.05
C LEU A 37 -13.37 10.24 0.45
N SER A 38 -14.49 9.68 -0.02
CA SER A 38 -15.02 8.40 0.48
C SER A 38 -14.04 7.22 0.37
N HIS A 39 -13.15 7.27 -0.62
CA HIS A 39 -12.10 6.28 -0.88
C HIS A 39 -10.92 6.37 0.11
N PHE A 40 -10.75 7.53 0.77
CA PHE A 40 -9.63 7.87 1.63
C PHE A 40 -10.10 8.42 2.99
N ASP A 41 -10.97 7.68 3.66
CA ASP A 41 -11.47 8.01 5.00
C ASP A 41 -10.42 7.68 6.08
N LEU A 42 -10.26 8.57 7.06
CA LEU A 42 -9.39 8.38 8.21
C LEU A 42 -9.73 7.11 8.99
N ASN A 43 -11.02 6.76 9.10
CA ASN A 43 -11.43 5.54 9.81
C ASN A 43 -10.92 4.28 9.09
N GLN A 44 -10.92 4.29 7.75
CA GLN A 44 -10.35 3.20 6.96
C GLN A 44 -8.83 3.09 7.18
N ILE A 45 -8.12 4.21 7.21
CA ILE A 45 -6.67 4.23 7.46
C ILE A 45 -6.35 3.68 8.85
N LEU A 46 -7.05 4.16 9.88
CA LEU A 46 -6.87 3.69 11.26
C LEU A 46 -7.15 2.19 11.37
N ARG A 47 -8.21 1.70 10.71
CA ARG A 47 -8.53 0.28 10.67
C ARG A 47 -7.45 -0.54 9.96
N GLY A 48 -6.86 -0.01 8.89
CA GLY A 48 -5.73 -0.63 8.20
C GLY A 48 -4.51 -0.76 9.12
N ILE A 49 -4.18 0.31 9.84
CA ILE A 49 -3.09 0.31 10.83
C ILE A 49 -3.37 -0.70 11.95
N GLN A 50 -4.60 -0.76 12.45
CA GLN A 50 -5.01 -1.75 13.44
C GLN A 50 -4.80 -3.18 12.95
N LEU A 51 -5.10 -3.49 11.68
CA LEU A 51 -4.87 -4.82 11.12
C LEU A 51 -3.38 -5.16 11.04
N THR A 52 -2.53 -4.17 10.73
CA THR A 52 -1.07 -4.35 10.76
C THR A 52 -0.57 -4.62 12.18
N LEU A 53 -1.04 -3.85 13.16
CA LEU A 53 -0.73 -4.08 14.57
C LEU A 53 -1.26 -5.44 15.05
N VAL A 54 -2.40 -5.89 14.53
CA VAL A 54 -2.94 -7.21 14.85
C VAL A 54 -2.06 -8.33 14.29
N GLY A 55 -1.55 -8.15 13.07
CA GLY A 55 -0.65 -9.11 12.41
C GLY A 55 0.74 -9.18 13.04
N VAL A 56 1.27 -8.07 13.57
CA VAL A 56 2.64 -7.97 14.08
C VAL A 56 2.74 -7.93 15.61
N LEU A 57 1.94 -7.10 16.27
CA LEU A 57 2.21 -6.64 17.65
C LEU A 57 1.35 -7.34 18.71
N THR A 58 0.11 -7.75 18.41
CA THR A 58 -0.71 -8.48 19.41
C THR A 58 -0.38 -9.97 19.41
N PRO A 59 0.27 -10.50 20.46
CA PRO A 59 0.70 -11.90 20.51
C PRO A 59 -0.46 -12.88 20.44
N VAL A 60 -1.70 -12.50 20.76
CA VAL A 60 -2.88 -13.38 20.75
C VAL A 60 -3.42 -13.64 19.33
N LYS A 61 -3.30 -12.67 18.41
CA LYS A 61 -3.82 -12.78 17.03
C LYS A 61 -2.71 -12.92 15.99
N ALA A 62 -1.55 -12.29 16.22
CA ALA A 62 -0.31 -12.61 15.51
C ALA A 62 0.11 -14.06 15.77
N HIS A 63 -0.18 -14.63 16.96
CA HIS A 63 -0.08 -16.07 17.19
C HIS A 63 -0.80 -16.86 16.11
N ARG A 64 -1.96 -16.39 15.64
CA ARG A 64 -2.76 -17.20 14.72
C ARG A 64 -2.13 -17.28 13.35
N ALA A 65 -1.60 -16.21 12.75
CA ALA A 65 -0.93 -16.32 11.45
C ALA A 65 0.50 -16.91 11.57
N LEU A 66 1.24 -16.56 12.64
CA LEU A 66 2.62 -16.98 12.88
C LEU A 66 2.74 -18.40 13.44
N GLN A 67 1.72 -18.96 14.10
CA GLN A 67 1.72 -20.37 14.52
C GLN A 67 1.59 -21.35 13.35
N ASN A 68 1.42 -20.88 12.11
CA ASN A 68 1.42 -21.76 10.97
C ASN A 68 2.77 -22.51 10.91
N PRO A 69 2.83 -23.81 11.24
CA PRO A 69 4.08 -24.55 11.25
C PRO A 69 4.67 -24.66 9.85
N ALA A 70 3.85 -24.45 8.80
CA ALA A 70 4.30 -24.40 7.42
C ALA A 70 5.16 -23.17 7.10
N LEU A 71 5.02 -22.06 7.83
CA LEU A 71 5.89 -20.87 7.65
C LEU A 71 7.33 -21.11 8.14
N PHE A 72 7.53 -22.13 8.99
CA PHE A 72 8.81 -22.45 9.64
C PHE A 72 9.41 -23.77 9.12
N THR A 73 9.17 -24.09 7.85
CA THR A 73 9.84 -25.23 7.19
C THR A 73 11.30 -24.91 6.88
N SER A 74 12.13 -25.96 6.77
CA SER A 74 13.56 -25.84 6.48
C SER A 74 13.84 -25.05 5.18
N ASP A 75 12.95 -25.17 4.20
CA ASP A 75 13.09 -24.49 2.90
C ASP A 75 12.88 -22.98 3.02
N HIS A 76 11.87 -22.54 3.77
CA HIS A 76 11.65 -21.11 4.02
C HIS A 76 12.74 -20.49 4.88
N TYR A 77 13.31 -21.22 5.85
CA TYR A 77 14.46 -20.73 6.62
C TYR A 77 15.71 -20.56 5.75
N ARG A 78 16.02 -21.53 4.88
CA ARG A 78 17.16 -21.43 3.96
C ARG A 78 16.98 -20.25 3.01
N GLN A 79 15.78 -20.05 2.50
CA GLN A 79 15.44 -18.95 1.60
C GLN A 79 15.46 -17.59 2.33
N ALA A 80 14.93 -17.51 3.55
CA ALA A 80 15.01 -16.31 4.39
C ALA A 80 16.47 -15.96 4.71
N GLY A 81 17.32 -16.95 4.97
CA GLY A 81 18.76 -16.76 5.13
C GLY A 81 19.42 -16.17 3.89
N ILE A 82 19.11 -16.72 2.70
CA ILE A 82 19.60 -16.19 1.41
C ILE A 82 19.10 -14.75 1.18
N ALA A 83 17.86 -14.45 1.55
CA ALA A 83 17.28 -13.12 1.43
C ALA A 83 17.94 -12.10 2.37
N VAL A 84 18.23 -12.49 3.62
CA VAL A 84 18.97 -11.66 4.58
C VAL A 84 20.40 -11.42 4.10
N LEU A 85 21.10 -12.45 3.62
CA LEU A 85 22.45 -12.32 3.07
C LEU A 85 22.49 -11.44 1.82
N SER A 86 21.53 -11.63 0.90
CA SER A 86 21.39 -10.81 -0.30
C SER A 86 21.09 -9.35 0.06
N GLY A 87 20.15 -9.12 0.98
CA GLY A 87 19.82 -7.79 1.48
C GLY A 87 21.03 -7.10 2.14
N LEU A 88 21.81 -7.83 2.93
CA LEU A 88 23.05 -7.34 3.54
C LEU A 88 24.11 -7.01 2.48
N ALA A 89 24.31 -7.90 1.50
CA ALA A 89 25.26 -7.70 0.43
C ALA A 89 24.92 -6.45 -0.39
N ILE A 90 23.66 -6.27 -0.78
CA ILE A 90 23.27 -5.10 -1.56
C ILE A 90 23.35 -3.82 -0.73
N ARG A 91 22.95 -3.87 0.55
CA ARG A 91 23.14 -2.73 1.46
C ARG A 91 24.61 -2.34 1.58
N LEU A 92 25.51 -3.31 1.64
CA LEU A 92 26.94 -3.08 1.68
C LEU A 92 27.43 -2.44 0.38
N VAL A 93 27.01 -2.95 -0.78
CA VAL A 93 27.32 -2.37 -2.10
C VAL A 93 26.88 -0.90 -2.20
N ILE A 94 25.69 -0.56 -1.69
CA ILE A 94 25.16 0.81 -1.74
C ILE A 94 25.83 1.71 -0.68
N SER A 95 26.23 1.14 0.45
CA SER A 95 26.95 1.87 1.51
C SER A 95 28.41 2.16 1.13
N ILE A 96 29.04 1.36 0.26
CA ILE A 96 30.44 1.54 -0.16
C ILE A 96 30.69 2.95 -0.74
N PRO A 97 29.90 3.45 -1.71
CA PRO A 97 30.05 4.81 -2.22
C PRO A 97 29.93 5.89 -1.14
N ILE A 98 28.99 5.73 -0.20
CA ILE A 98 28.75 6.71 0.87
C ILE A 98 29.92 6.74 1.85
N ILE A 99 30.40 5.56 2.25
CA ILE A 99 31.60 5.42 3.08
C ILE A 99 32.83 5.96 2.32
N GLY A 100 32.92 5.70 1.02
CA GLY A 100 33.98 6.22 0.15
C GLY A 100 34.02 7.74 0.12
N VAL A 101 32.86 8.40 -0.03
CA VAL A 101 32.77 9.88 0.05
C VAL A 101 33.19 10.36 1.44
N ARG A 102 32.76 9.70 2.52
CA ARG A 102 33.15 10.05 3.88
C ARG A 102 34.66 9.94 4.10
N VAL A 103 35.26 8.84 3.65
CA VAL A 103 36.72 8.62 3.73
C VAL A 103 37.46 9.65 2.86
N PHE A 104 36.95 9.95 1.68
CA PHE A 104 37.53 10.97 0.80
C PHE A 104 37.51 12.37 1.45
N LEU A 105 36.38 12.78 2.02
CA LEU A 105 36.26 14.04 2.74
C LEU A 105 37.17 14.08 3.98
N TRP A 106 37.30 12.95 4.69
CA TRP A 106 38.24 12.80 5.80
C TRP A 106 39.70 12.91 5.36
N VAL A 107 40.08 12.33 4.22
CA VAL A 107 41.44 12.50 3.67
C VAL A 107 41.66 13.95 3.23
N LEU A 108 40.66 14.58 2.62
CA LEU A 108 40.73 15.97 2.17
C LEU A 108 40.91 16.96 3.34
N SER A 109 40.32 16.66 4.52
CA SER A 109 40.47 17.48 5.73
C SER A 109 41.87 17.45 6.34
N LEU A 110 42.70 16.46 5.98
CA LEU A 110 44.11 16.43 6.37
C LEU A 110 44.96 17.43 5.58
N PHE A 111 44.51 17.85 4.40
CA PHE A 111 45.24 18.75 3.49
C PHE A 111 44.66 20.17 3.44
N LEU A 112 43.40 20.35 3.82
CA LEU A 112 42.71 21.64 3.83
C LEU A 112 42.17 21.90 5.24
N SER A 113 42.48 23.07 5.82
CA SER A 113 41.93 23.52 7.10
C SER A 113 40.42 23.77 6.96
N LEU A 114 39.63 22.73 7.12
CA LEU A 114 38.17 22.76 7.11
C LEU A 114 37.63 23.16 8.50
N ASP A 115 38.11 24.29 9.04
CA ASP A 115 37.70 24.84 10.36
C ASP A 115 36.21 25.21 10.46
N HIS A 116 35.43 24.96 9.40
CA HIS A 116 33.97 25.01 9.38
C HIS A 116 33.39 23.62 9.07
N VAL A 117 33.42 22.75 10.09
CA VAL A 117 32.96 21.35 10.11
C VAL A 117 31.41 21.27 10.01
N THR A 118 30.85 21.73 8.89
CA THR A 118 29.41 21.56 8.58
C THR A 118 29.17 20.83 7.26
N TRP A 119 30.21 20.64 6.45
CA TRP A 119 30.09 20.01 5.13
C TRP A 119 29.94 18.49 5.20
N ASP A 120 30.60 17.80 6.15
CA ASP A 120 30.49 16.34 6.29
C ASP A 120 29.05 15.93 6.63
N ASP A 121 28.46 16.53 7.66
CA ASP A 121 27.09 16.23 8.08
C ASP A 121 26.03 16.63 7.02
N GLN A 122 26.23 17.73 6.30
CA GLN A 122 25.30 18.15 5.25
C GLN A 122 25.38 17.29 3.99
N ILE A 123 26.59 16.90 3.56
CA ILE A 123 26.79 16.05 2.38
C ILE A 123 26.39 14.62 2.69
N VAL A 124 26.84 14.04 3.80
CA VAL A 124 26.47 12.68 4.22
C VAL A 124 24.97 12.60 4.51
N GLY A 125 24.39 13.61 5.16
CA GLY A 125 22.95 13.71 5.36
C GLY A 125 22.17 13.82 4.05
N GLY A 126 22.68 14.58 3.08
CA GLY A 126 22.12 14.68 1.74
C GLY A 126 22.18 13.36 0.96
N LEU A 127 23.29 12.63 1.04
CA LEU A 127 23.45 11.33 0.39
C LEU A 127 22.51 10.27 0.99
N ASN A 128 22.41 10.20 2.31
CA ASN A 128 21.46 9.32 3.00
C ASN A 128 20.01 9.69 2.63
N PHE A 129 19.70 10.98 2.51
CA PHE A 129 18.39 11.44 2.07
C PHE A 129 18.11 11.03 0.62
N ILE A 130 19.09 11.14 -0.28
CA ILE A 130 18.96 10.71 -1.68
C ILE A 130 18.77 9.20 -1.73
N GLU A 131 19.58 8.41 -1.03
CA GLU A 131 19.46 6.95 -0.98
C GLU A 131 18.06 6.51 -0.52
N GLU A 132 17.61 7.05 0.62
CA GLU A 132 16.41 6.56 1.28
C GLU A 132 15.11 7.13 0.68
N TYR A 133 15.12 8.41 0.29
CA TYR A 133 13.90 9.11 -0.13
C TYR A 133 13.83 9.38 -1.63
N VAL A 134 14.95 9.61 -2.33
CA VAL A 134 14.94 9.91 -3.78
C VAL A 134 15.07 8.63 -4.60
N LEU A 135 16.07 7.83 -4.30
CA LEU A 135 16.37 6.57 -4.96
C LEU A 135 15.55 5.41 -4.38
N GLN A 136 14.88 5.58 -3.24
CA GLN A 136 14.03 4.56 -2.61
C GLN A 136 14.71 3.18 -2.51
N VAL A 137 16.01 3.17 -2.20
CA VAL A 137 16.82 1.95 -2.25
C VAL A 137 16.19 0.78 -1.48
N PRO A 138 15.69 0.93 -0.24
CA PRO A 138 15.07 -0.19 0.46
C PRO A 138 13.89 -0.82 -0.29
N PHE A 139 13.10 0.01 -0.97
CA PHE A 139 11.97 -0.44 -1.78
C PHE A 139 12.43 -1.15 -3.06
N PHE A 140 13.47 -0.64 -3.71
CA PHE A 140 14.12 -1.32 -4.83
C PHE A 140 14.55 -2.74 -4.46
N LEU A 141 15.18 -2.89 -3.29
CA LEU A 141 15.63 -4.19 -2.80
C LEU A 141 14.46 -5.12 -2.54
N MET A 142 13.39 -4.63 -1.92
CA MET A 142 12.16 -5.41 -1.72
C MET A 142 11.60 -5.95 -3.04
N ALA A 143 11.42 -5.07 -4.02
CA ALA A 143 10.88 -5.43 -5.32
C ALA A 143 11.79 -6.42 -6.08
N LEU A 144 13.12 -6.26 -5.96
CA LEU A 144 14.09 -7.16 -6.56
C LEU A 144 14.04 -8.56 -5.93
N MET A 145 13.85 -8.66 -4.61
CA MET A 145 13.77 -9.94 -3.89
C MET A 145 12.66 -10.85 -4.43
N ARG A 146 11.56 -10.29 -4.96
CA ARG A 146 10.50 -11.09 -5.59
C ARG A 146 10.98 -11.86 -6.83
N TYR A 147 11.88 -11.29 -7.63
CA TYR A 147 12.45 -11.97 -8.79
C TYR A 147 13.52 -13.01 -8.40
N VAL A 148 14.14 -12.82 -7.24
CA VAL A 148 15.22 -13.70 -6.74
C VAL A 148 14.66 -14.91 -5.97
N THR A 149 13.53 -14.74 -5.27
CA THR A 149 12.93 -15.79 -4.43
C THR A 149 11.43 -15.96 -4.70
N PRO A 150 11.00 -17.02 -5.43
CA PRO A 150 9.58 -17.34 -5.68
C PRO A 150 8.81 -17.83 -4.43
N THR A 151 9.33 -17.54 -3.25
CA THR A 151 8.94 -18.12 -1.96
C THR A 151 7.73 -17.39 -1.37
N LEU A 152 7.56 -16.12 -1.74
CA LEU A 152 6.52 -15.23 -1.24
C LEU A 152 5.12 -15.70 -1.64
N ASP A 153 4.98 -16.18 -2.88
CA ASP A 153 3.72 -16.72 -3.38
C ASP A 153 3.29 -17.98 -2.60
N ASN A 154 4.25 -18.86 -2.30
CA ASN A 154 4.01 -20.04 -1.47
C ASN A 154 3.65 -19.65 -0.04
N MET A 155 4.37 -18.69 0.55
CA MET A 155 4.07 -18.19 1.90
C MET A 155 2.67 -17.58 2.00
N PHE A 156 2.24 -16.82 0.98
CA PHE A 156 0.89 -16.29 0.89
C PHE A 156 -0.15 -17.43 0.87
N MET A 157 0.04 -18.43 0.00
CA MET A 157 -0.89 -19.56 -0.14
C MET A 157 -0.94 -20.44 1.11
N ASP A 158 0.20 -20.69 1.76
CA ASP A 158 0.26 -21.45 3.01
C ASP A 158 -0.39 -20.70 4.16
N SER A 159 -0.21 -19.38 4.22
CA SER A 159 -0.89 -18.52 5.19
C SER A 159 -2.40 -18.53 4.97
N LEU A 160 -2.85 -18.47 3.72
CA LEU A 160 -4.27 -18.52 3.37
C LEU A 160 -4.91 -19.85 3.77
N ASN A 161 -4.24 -20.98 3.50
CA ASN A 161 -4.66 -22.32 3.93
C ASN A 161 -4.81 -22.39 5.45
N TRP A 162 -3.84 -21.83 6.17
CA TRP A 162 -3.87 -21.81 7.63
C TRP A 162 -5.01 -20.95 8.19
N VAL A 163 -5.29 -19.80 7.56
CA VAL A 163 -6.43 -18.93 7.92
C VAL A 163 -7.75 -19.69 7.74
N ASP A 164 -7.93 -20.42 6.65
CA ASP A 164 -9.14 -21.22 6.42
C ASP A 164 -9.27 -22.38 7.42
N LYS A 165 -8.20 -23.12 7.68
CA LYS A 165 -8.21 -24.19 8.69
C LYS A 165 -8.58 -23.64 10.07
N THR A 166 -8.00 -22.50 10.46
CA THR A 166 -8.28 -21.91 11.76
C THR A 166 -9.70 -21.35 11.84
N TYR A 167 -10.23 -20.84 10.73
CA TYR A 167 -11.63 -20.40 10.64
C TYR A 167 -12.58 -21.57 10.91
N VAL A 168 -12.40 -22.71 10.23
CA VAL A 168 -13.21 -23.91 10.48
C VAL A 168 -13.05 -24.39 11.92
N GLN A 169 -11.83 -24.35 12.47
CA GLN A 169 -11.60 -24.74 13.85
C GLN A 169 -12.31 -23.84 14.87
N LYS A 170 -12.38 -22.52 14.62
CA LYS A 170 -13.06 -21.56 15.49
C LYS A 170 -14.57 -21.75 15.49
N HIS A 171 -15.15 -22.12 14.35
CA HIS A 171 -16.60 -22.26 14.16
C HIS A 171 -17.06 -23.72 14.10
N LYS A 172 -16.31 -24.66 14.70
CA LYS A 172 -16.67 -26.11 14.73
C LYS A 172 -18.05 -26.39 15.35
N ASN A 173 -18.50 -25.51 16.23
CA ASN A 173 -19.76 -25.65 16.96
C ASN A 173 -20.90 -24.87 16.29
N GLU A 174 -20.66 -24.25 15.13
CA GLU A 174 -21.65 -23.49 14.38
C GLU A 174 -22.16 -24.30 13.19
N ASP A 175 -23.31 -23.88 12.66
CA ASP A 175 -23.98 -24.53 11.54
C ASP A 175 -23.11 -24.48 10.27
N PRO A 176 -22.69 -25.63 9.70
CA PRO A 176 -21.82 -25.68 8.52
C PRO A 176 -22.36 -24.90 7.32
N ASP A 177 -23.69 -24.86 7.15
CA ASP A 177 -24.33 -24.20 6.01
C ASP A 177 -24.28 -22.67 6.11
N LYS A 178 -24.03 -22.13 7.31
CA LYS A 178 -23.90 -20.68 7.53
C LYS A 178 -22.45 -20.21 7.41
N LEU A 179 -21.46 -21.11 7.39
CA LEU A 179 -20.06 -20.74 7.32
C LEU A 179 -19.71 -20.08 5.98
N ARG A 180 -18.70 -19.20 6.00
CA ARG A 180 -18.13 -18.65 4.76
C ARG A 180 -17.42 -19.75 3.97
N ASP A 181 -17.40 -19.61 2.64
CA ASP A 181 -16.62 -20.49 1.79
C ASP A 181 -15.11 -20.33 2.00
N MET A 182 -14.37 -21.40 1.69
CA MET A 182 -12.91 -21.42 1.80
C MET A 182 -12.25 -20.69 0.63
N TYR A 183 -11.16 -19.97 0.91
CA TYR A 183 -10.41 -19.22 -0.10
C TYR A 183 -9.34 -20.08 -0.74
N TYR A 184 -8.57 -20.82 0.05
CA TYR A 184 -7.42 -21.58 -0.41
C TYR A 184 -7.75 -22.65 -1.45
N PRO A 185 -8.78 -23.51 -1.27
CA PRO A 185 -9.07 -24.59 -2.23
C PRO A 185 -9.43 -24.04 -3.62
N ASN A 186 -10.27 -23.00 -3.67
CA ASN A 186 -10.70 -22.40 -4.93
C ASN A 186 -9.57 -21.60 -5.57
N LEU A 187 -8.85 -20.79 -4.80
CA LEU A 187 -7.76 -19.95 -5.31
C LEU A 187 -6.58 -20.80 -5.83
N ARG A 188 -6.31 -21.98 -5.26
CA ARG A 188 -5.30 -22.90 -5.78
C ARG A 188 -5.63 -23.45 -7.18
N MET A 189 -6.92 -23.56 -7.52
CA MET A 189 -7.36 -23.99 -8.85
C MET A 189 -7.23 -22.88 -9.91
N TYR A 190 -6.89 -21.65 -9.50
CA TYR A 190 -6.71 -20.55 -10.41
C TYR A 190 -5.32 -20.64 -11.03
N LYS A 191 -5.27 -20.71 -12.36
CA LYS A 191 -4.00 -20.63 -13.08
C LYS A 191 -3.34 -19.29 -12.75
N VAL A 192 -2.06 -19.32 -12.42
CA VAL A 192 -1.27 -18.11 -12.20
C VAL A 192 -1.00 -17.51 -13.59
N SER A 193 -1.60 -16.36 -13.87
CA SER A 193 -1.21 -15.52 -15.00
C SER A 193 -0.08 -14.63 -14.55
N ASP A 194 1.05 -14.75 -15.24
CA ASP A 194 2.19 -13.89 -15.02
C ASP A 194 1.88 -12.51 -15.62
N GLY A 195 1.12 -11.70 -14.88
CA GLY A 195 0.55 -10.43 -15.31
C GLY A 195 1.56 -9.33 -15.69
N SER A 196 2.86 -9.65 -15.70
CA SER A 196 3.93 -8.75 -16.11
C SER A 196 4.84 -9.26 -17.23
N THR A 197 4.71 -10.52 -17.65
CA THR A 197 5.67 -11.15 -18.58
C THR A 197 4.99 -12.23 -19.41
N HIS A 198 4.66 -11.90 -20.65
CA HIS A 198 4.56 -12.91 -21.69
C HIS A 198 5.93 -13.57 -21.82
N THR A 199 6.13 -14.73 -21.18
CA THR A 199 7.09 -15.75 -21.57
C THR A 199 8.45 -15.25 -22.08
N THR A 200 9.29 -14.65 -21.24
CA THR A 200 10.74 -14.58 -21.50
C THR A 200 11.52 -14.55 -20.18
N SER A 201 12.70 -15.16 -20.20
CA SER A 201 13.68 -15.38 -19.11
C SER A 201 13.61 -14.42 -17.91
N THR A 202 13.80 -14.94 -16.68
CA THR A 202 13.95 -14.17 -15.42
C THR A 202 14.90 -12.98 -15.55
N ALA A 203 15.95 -13.10 -16.38
CA ALA A 203 16.89 -12.02 -16.66
C ALA A 203 16.25 -10.83 -17.39
N GLU A 204 15.29 -11.05 -18.28
CA GLU A 204 14.56 -10.01 -19.00
C GLU A 204 13.56 -9.29 -18.08
N ALA A 205 12.89 -10.03 -17.20
CA ALA A 205 12.02 -9.45 -16.18
C ALA A 205 12.82 -8.54 -15.22
N ILE A 206 14.00 -8.99 -14.78
CA ILE A 206 14.91 -8.20 -13.96
C ILE A 206 15.42 -6.97 -14.73
N SER A 207 15.89 -7.11 -15.96
CA SER A 207 16.41 -5.97 -16.73
C SER A 207 15.33 -4.91 -17.00
N MET A 208 14.10 -5.34 -17.30
CA MET A 208 12.97 -4.43 -17.49
C MET A 208 12.59 -3.73 -16.18
N PHE A 209 12.64 -4.44 -15.06
CA PHE A 209 12.46 -3.85 -13.73
C PHE A 209 13.54 -2.80 -13.44
N LEU A 210 14.82 -3.14 -13.63
CA LEU A 210 15.96 -2.24 -13.46
C LEU A 210 15.83 -0.98 -14.33
N TYR A 211 15.46 -1.12 -15.60
CA TYR A 211 15.27 0.02 -16.50
C TYR A 211 14.14 0.95 -16.02
N ARG A 212 12.99 0.38 -15.62
CA ARG A 212 11.87 1.17 -15.09
C ARG A 212 12.27 1.90 -13.81
N PHE A 213 13.05 1.26 -12.96
CA PHE A 213 13.55 1.85 -11.74
C PHE A 213 14.55 2.97 -12.01
N ALA A 214 15.56 2.73 -12.85
CA ALA A 214 16.55 3.71 -13.27
C ALA A 214 15.90 4.94 -13.91
N ARG A 215 14.90 4.75 -14.78
CA ARG A 215 14.14 5.86 -15.37
C ARG A 215 13.42 6.71 -14.32
N LYS A 216 12.78 6.08 -13.33
CA LYS A 216 12.12 6.80 -12.22
C LYS A 216 13.14 7.51 -11.32
N GLY A 217 14.26 6.86 -11.02
CA GLY A 217 15.38 7.44 -10.27
C GLY A 217 15.95 8.67 -10.98
N ALA A 218 16.18 8.59 -12.29
CA ALA A 218 16.66 9.71 -13.10
C ALA A 218 15.69 10.90 -13.10
N ILE A 219 14.38 10.66 -13.29
CA ILE A 219 13.37 11.73 -13.21
C ILE A 219 13.38 12.38 -11.81
N SER A 220 13.46 11.57 -10.76
CA SER A 220 13.47 12.06 -9.38
C SER A 220 14.73 12.86 -9.07
N LEU A 221 15.89 12.42 -9.57
CA LEU A 221 17.17 13.11 -9.45
C LEU A 221 17.16 14.44 -10.21
N THR A 222 16.58 14.48 -11.41
CA THR A 222 16.41 15.72 -12.19
C THR A 222 15.50 16.70 -11.46
N VAL A 223 14.38 16.26 -10.91
CA VAL A 223 13.48 17.11 -10.10
C VAL A 223 14.20 17.63 -8.86
N PHE A 224 15.01 16.79 -8.20
CA PHE A 224 15.84 17.18 -7.07
C PHE A 224 16.90 18.21 -7.46
N ALA A 225 17.62 18.02 -8.56
CA ALA A 225 18.61 18.97 -9.07
C ALA A 225 17.98 20.33 -9.42
N LEU A 226 16.83 20.32 -10.11
CA LEU A 226 16.07 21.53 -10.44
C LEU A 226 15.56 22.26 -9.19
N SER A 227 15.41 21.56 -8.05
CA SER A 227 14.99 22.16 -6.79
C SER A 227 16.05 23.08 -6.14
N TYR A 228 17.32 22.98 -6.57
CA TYR A 228 18.41 23.84 -6.12
C TYR A 228 18.51 25.18 -6.87
N LEU A 229 17.70 25.38 -7.92
CA LEU A 229 17.71 26.66 -8.64
C LEU A 229 17.19 27.79 -7.74
N PRO A 230 17.91 28.92 -7.62
CA PRO A 230 17.68 29.95 -6.58
C PRO A 230 16.34 30.72 -6.69
N VAL A 231 15.54 30.47 -7.73
CA VAL A 231 14.23 31.13 -7.94
C VAL A 231 13.13 30.10 -8.22
N VAL A 232 13.36 29.21 -9.18
CA VAL A 232 12.36 28.21 -9.60
C VAL A 232 12.31 27.02 -8.65
N GLY A 233 13.44 26.69 -7.99
CA GLY A 233 13.60 25.48 -7.19
C GLY A 233 12.68 25.38 -5.97
N ARG A 234 12.18 26.53 -5.45
CA ARG A 234 11.15 26.55 -4.40
C ARG A 234 9.82 25.95 -4.86
N PHE A 235 9.49 26.07 -6.14
CA PHE A 235 8.21 25.62 -6.72
C PHE A 235 8.30 24.26 -7.40
N VAL A 236 9.49 23.83 -7.82
CA VAL A 236 9.71 22.55 -8.51
C VAL A 236 9.22 21.37 -7.69
N LEU A 237 9.63 21.25 -6.42
CA LEU A 237 9.25 20.12 -5.57
C LEU A 237 7.75 20.12 -5.25
N PRO A 238 7.12 21.21 -4.79
CA PRO A 238 5.66 21.25 -4.60
C PRO A 238 4.88 20.98 -5.89
N ALA A 239 5.30 21.53 -7.03
CA ALA A 239 4.60 21.35 -8.31
C ALA A 239 4.73 19.90 -8.83
N ALA A 240 5.92 19.31 -8.79
CA ALA A 240 6.14 17.91 -9.17
C ALA A 240 5.38 16.96 -8.23
N SER A 241 5.40 17.25 -6.94
CA SER A 241 4.69 16.48 -5.92
C SER A 241 3.18 16.58 -6.09
N PHE A 242 2.65 17.79 -6.32
CA PHE A 242 1.23 18.02 -6.62
C PHE A 242 0.79 17.32 -7.90
N TYR A 243 1.58 17.42 -8.97
CA TYR A 243 1.27 16.75 -10.24
C TYR A 243 1.21 15.22 -10.09
N THR A 244 2.11 14.64 -9.29
CA THR A 244 2.14 13.19 -9.09
C THR A 244 1.04 12.74 -8.13
N PHE A 245 0.75 13.53 -7.10
CA PHE A 245 -0.23 13.21 -6.06
C PHE A 245 -1.68 13.45 -6.50
N LYS A 246 -1.96 14.49 -7.29
CA LYS A 246 -3.32 14.75 -7.83
C LYS A 246 -3.85 13.56 -8.63
N ASN A 247 -2.97 12.91 -9.41
CA ASN A 247 -3.33 11.76 -10.23
C ASN A 247 -3.59 10.51 -9.37
N ALA A 248 -3.08 10.49 -8.14
CA ALA A 248 -3.20 9.36 -7.23
C ALA A 248 -4.39 9.50 -6.27
N VAL A 249 -4.64 10.69 -5.70
CA VAL A 249 -5.58 10.90 -4.59
C VAL A 249 -6.74 11.84 -4.96
N GLY A 250 -6.71 12.45 -6.15
CA GLY A 250 -7.71 13.42 -6.57
C GLY A 250 -7.31 14.86 -6.23
N LEU A 251 -8.08 15.82 -6.75
CA LEU A 251 -7.74 17.24 -6.71
C LEU A 251 -7.94 17.83 -5.30
N GLY A 252 -8.91 17.33 -4.54
CA GLY A 252 -9.22 17.81 -3.18
C GLY A 252 -8.07 17.62 -2.19
N PRO A 253 -7.67 16.38 -1.85
CA PRO A 253 -6.57 16.11 -0.92
C PRO A 253 -5.24 16.72 -1.37
N ALA A 254 -4.97 16.70 -2.67
CA ALA A 254 -3.78 17.33 -3.23
C ALA A 254 -3.77 18.84 -2.97
N SER A 255 -4.88 19.53 -3.22
CA SER A 255 -4.97 20.97 -2.99
C SER A 255 -4.86 21.32 -1.50
N LEU A 256 -5.43 20.50 -0.62
CA LEU A 256 -5.30 20.68 0.83
C LEU A 256 -3.86 20.51 1.31
N ILE A 257 -3.21 19.40 0.95
CA ILE A 257 -1.84 19.07 1.40
C ILE A 257 -0.80 20.02 0.81
N PHE A 258 -0.90 20.36 -0.47
CA PHE A 258 0.07 21.26 -1.11
C PHE A 258 -0.26 22.75 -0.92
N GLY A 259 -1.53 23.10 -0.69
CA GLY A 259 -1.94 24.44 -0.29
C GLY A 259 -1.48 24.79 1.14
N THR A 260 -1.68 23.88 2.10
CA THR A 260 -1.11 24.01 3.45
C THR A 260 0.41 23.76 3.47
N GLY A 261 0.91 22.99 2.49
CA GLY A 261 2.32 22.70 2.25
C GLY A 261 3.19 23.93 1.98
N ILE A 262 2.61 25.08 1.63
CA ILE A 262 3.35 26.35 1.52
C ILE A 262 3.98 26.75 2.86
N PHE A 263 3.35 26.38 3.98
CA PHE A 263 3.81 26.67 5.34
C PHE A 263 4.60 25.52 5.98
N LEU A 264 4.60 24.32 5.37
CA LEU A 264 5.32 23.15 5.89
C LEU A 264 6.75 23.08 5.33
N PRO A 265 7.76 22.76 6.17
CA PRO A 265 9.12 22.54 5.68
C PRO A 265 9.19 21.45 4.62
N LYS A 266 9.92 21.71 3.52
CA LYS A 266 10.05 20.83 2.33
C LYS A 266 10.31 19.35 2.69
N ARG A 267 11.12 19.11 3.72
CA ARG A 267 11.46 17.75 4.20
C ARG A 267 10.23 16.92 4.55
N TYR A 268 9.23 17.50 5.21
CA TYR A 268 8.05 16.75 5.66
C TYR A 268 7.13 16.39 4.51
N ILE A 269 7.00 17.27 3.51
CA ILE A 269 6.23 17.00 2.29
C ILE A 269 6.87 15.83 1.53
N VAL A 270 8.20 15.85 1.37
CA VAL A 270 8.91 14.76 0.70
C VAL A 270 8.78 13.46 1.48
N ILE A 271 8.98 13.47 2.80
CA ILE A 271 8.80 12.28 3.66
C ILE A 271 7.38 11.72 3.53
N PHE A 272 6.36 12.58 3.59
CA PHE A 272 4.96 12.19 3.46
C PHE A 272 4.67 11.56 2.09
N LEU A 273 5.04 12.25 1.01
CA LEU A 273 4.80 11.80 -0.35
C LEU A 273 5.53 10.48 -0.64
N GLN A 274 6.75 10.38 -0.15
CA GLN A 274 7.59 9.20 -0.26
C GLN A 274 6.98 8.02 0.49
N SER A 275 6.53 8.24 1.74
CA SER A 275 5.86 7.22 2.53
C SER A 275 4.56 6.78 1.86
N TYR A 276 3.82 7.71 1.25
CA TYR A 276 2.61 7.41 0.49
C TYR A 276 2.87 6.51 -0.72
N PHE A 277 3.81 6.91 -1.61
CA PHE A 277 4.11 6.13 -2.81
C PHE A 277 4.78 4.80 -2.48
N ALA A 278 5.64 4.76 -1.47
CA ALA A 278 6.26 3.52 -1.01
C ALA A 278 5.21 2.56 -0.43
N SER A 279 4.28 3.05 0.41
CA SER A 279 3.19 2.24 0.95
C SER A 279 2.28 1.70 -0.15
N ARG A 280 1.92 2.54 -1.13
CA ARG A 280 1.10 2.11 -2.28
C ARG A 280 1.81 1.05 -3.12
N SER A 281 3.12 1.19 -3.30
CA SER A 281 3.91 0.25 -4.10
C SER A 281 4.10 -1.07 -3.36
N LEU A 282 4.41 -1.02 -2.05
CA LEU A 282 4.46 -2.18 -1.16
C LEU A 282 3.16 -2.97 -1.20
N MET A 283 2.01 -2.30 -1.08
CA MET A 283 0.72 -2.99 -1.13
C MET A 283 0.47 -3.68 -2.47
N ARG A 284 0.90 -3.08 -3.59
CA ARG A 284 0.76 -3.71 -4.91
C ARG A 284 1.59 -4.98 -5.02
N GLU A 285 2.76 -5.00 -4.38
CA GLU A 285 3.62 -6.17 -4.34
C GLU A 285 3.02 -7.26 -3.44
N LEU A 286 2.61 -6.91 -2.22
CA LEU A 286 2.00 -7.85 -1.26
C LEU A 286 0.70 -8.48 -1.78
N LEU A 287 -0.06 -7.77 -2.61
CA LEU A 287 -1.31 -8.30 -3.18
C LEU A 287 -1.11 -9.03 -4.50
N GLU A 288 0.11 -9.09 -5.05
CA GLU A 288 0.28 -9.74 -6.33
C GLU A 288 0.00 -11.25 -6.32
N PRO A 289 0.35 -12.04 -5.30
CA PRO A 289 -0.06 -13.45 -5.21
C PRO A 289 -1.57 -13.65 -5.43
N TYR A 290 -2.39 -12.68 -5.00
CA TYR A 290 -3.82 -12.68 -5.25
C TYR A 290 -4.16 -12.26 -6.70
N PHE A 291 -3.59 -11.16 -7.19
CA PHE A 291 -3.90 -10.63 -8.53
C PHE A 291 -3.33 -11.42 -9.71
N SER A 292 -2.28 -12.22 -9.49
CA SER A 292 -1.78 -13.15 -10.49
C SER A 292 -2.76 -14.31 -10.73
N ARG A 293 -3.62 -14.62 -9.75
CA ARG A 293 -4.62 -15.68 -9.83
C ARG A 293 -5.99 -15.17 -10.26
N VAL A 294 -6.45 -14.08 -9.64
CA VAL A 294 -7.72 -13.45 -10.00
C VAL A 294 -7.46 -12.48 -11.16
N HIS A 295 -7.89 -12.88 -12.35
CA HIS A 295 -7.57 -12.20 -13.61
C HIS A 295 -8.39 -10.92 -13.79
N PHE A 296 -7.97 -9.84 -13.13
CA PHE A 296 -8.58 -8.53 -13.33
C PHE A 296 -8.04 -7.87 -14.60
N THR A 297 -8.92 -7.17 -15.32
CA THR A 297 -8.48 -6.19 -16.32
C THR A 297 -7.77 -5.01 -15.65
N LYS A 298 -7.02 -4.21 -16.42
CA LYS A 298 -6.32 -3.03 -15.90
C LYS A 298 -7.26 -2.05 -15.21
N GLU A 299 -8.48 -1.90 -15.75
CA GLU A 299 -9.51 -1.01 -15.20
C GLU A 299 -10.12 -1.58 -13.93
N GLN A 300 -10.46 -2.87 -13.93
CA GLN A 300 -11.00 -3.55 -12.74
C GLN A 300 -10.01 -3.52 -11.58
N LYS A 301 -8.72 -3.82 -11.83
CA LYS A 301 -7.65 -3.73 -10.82
C LYS A 301 -7.54 -2.31 -10.27
N LYS A 302 -7.58 -1.29 -11.14
CA LYS A 302 -7.55 0.12 -10.72
C LYS A 302 -8.73 0.48 -9.82
N ASN A 303 -9.95 0.06 -10.18
CA ASN A 303 -11.16 0.30 -9.40
C ASN A 303 -11.12 -0.42 -8.05
N TRP A 304 -10.68 -1.67 -8.03
CA TRP A 304 -10.53 -2.46 -6.80
C TRP A 304 -9.61 -1.76 -5.79
N PHE A 305 -8.44 -1.29 -6.26
CA PHE A 305 -7.48 -0.55 -5.42
C PHE A 305 -8.05 0.76 -4.92
N ARG A 306 -8.74 1.51 -5.80
CA ARG A 306 -9.32 2.80 -5.44
C ARG A 306 -10.42 2.66 -4.39
N ASN A 307 -11.29 1.65 -4.51
CA ASN A 307 -12.37 1.41 -3.55
C ASN A 307 -11.86 1.15 -2.12
N ARG A 308 -10.67 0.56 -2.00
CA ARG A 308 -10.06 0.11 -0.73
C ARG A 308 -8.83 0.96 -0.33
N GLU A 309 -8.64 2.12 -0.95
CA GLU A 309 -7.37 2.86 -0.90
C GLU A 309 -6.97 3.27 0.52
N GLY A 310 -7.88 3.83 1.32
CA GLY A 310 -7.61 4.24 2.69
C GLY A 310 -7.19 3.07 3.59
N LEU A 311 -7.91 1.94 3.53
CA LEU A 311 -7.60 0.75 4.33
C LEU A 311 -6.24 0.17 3.94
N LEU A 312 -6.03 0.01 2.62
CA LEU A 312 -4.80 -0.54 2.08
C LEU A 312 -3.60 0.35 2.40
N PHE A 313 -3.77 1.67 2.32
CA PHE A 313 -2.75 2.62 2.72
C PHE A 313 -2.39 2.49 4.21
N GLY A 314 -3.38 2.44 5.09
CA GLY A 314 -3.17 2.26 6.53
C GLY A 314 -2.47 0.94 6.88
N PHE A 315 -2.81 -0.14 6.18
CA PHE A 315 -2.13 -1.42 6.36
C PHE A 315 -0.68 -1.35 5.92
N ALA A 316 -0.43 -0.84 4.70
CA ALA A 316 0.90 -0.77 4.12
C ALA A 316 1.84 0.19 4.84
N ILE A 317 1.36 1.34 5.34
CA ILE A 317 2.22 2.30 6.04
C ILE A 317 2.76 1.72 7.36
N GLY A 318 1.98 0.87 8.04
CA GLY A 318 2.43 0.14 9.22
C GLY A 318 3.60 -0.79 8.88
N PHE A 319 3.46 -1.63 7.84
CA PHE A 319 4.54 -2.53 7.42
C PHE A 319 5.74 -1.78 6.83
N TYR A 320 5.50 -0.70 6.07
CA TYR A 320 6.56 0.16 5.54
C TYR A 320 7.46 0.69 6.66
N THR A 321 6.87 1.14 7.77
CA THR A 321 7.62 1.63 8.94
C THR A 321 8.46 0.52 9.57
N LEU A 322 7.95 -0.70 9.64
CA LEU A 322 8.66 -1.85 10.20
C LEU A 322 9.78 -2.36 9.27
N ILE A 323 9.56 -2.36 7.95
CA ILE A 323 10.55 -2.83 6.98
C ILE A 323 11.75 -1.89 6.88
N LYS A 324 11.55 -0.59 7.16
CA LYS A 324 12.64 0.37 7.26
C LYS A 324 13.66 0.02 8.34
N ILE A 325 13.30 -0.79 9.34
CA ILE A 325 14.23 -1.23 10.37
C ILE A 325 15.26 -2.17 9.72
N PRO A 326 16.54 -1.78 9.64
CA PRO A 326 17.55 -2.59 8.97
C PRO A 326 17.71 -3.95 9.66
N LEU A 327 18.09 -4.97 8.88
CA LEU A 327 18.23 -6.38 9.28
C LEU A 327 16.91 -7.11 9.58
N VAL A 328 15.90 -6.43 10.12
CA VAL A 328 14.58 -7.03 10.43
C VAL A 328 13.65 -7.00 9.21
N GLY A 329 13.83 -6.04 8.30
CA GLY A 329 12.90 -5.80 7.18
C GLY A 329 12.60 -7.01 6.28
N VAL A 330 13.58 -7.90 6.05
CA VAL A 330 13.36 -9.13 5.27
C VAL A 330 12.43 -10.11 5.98
N LEU A 331 12.56 -10.26 7.30
CA LEU A 331 11.68 -11.11 8.10
C LEU A 331 10.28 -10.50 8.20
N ILE A 332 10.21 -9.17 8.42
CA ILE A 332 8.93 -8.44 8.43
C ILE A 332 8.19 -8.61 7.12
N TYR A 333 8.89 -8.69 5.99
CA TYR A 333 8.25 -8.86 4.69
C TYR A 333 7.52 -10.21 4.56
N GLY A 334 8.10 -11.30 5.07
CA GLY A 334 7.40 -12.59 5.16
C GLY A 334 6.15 -12.53 6.06
N ILE A 335 6.24 -11.78 7.17
CA ILE A 335 5.09 -11.52 8.06
C ILE A 335 4.03 -10.66 7.34
N ALA A 336 4.47 -9.70 6.53
CA ALA A 336 3.59 -8.83 5.75
C ALA A 336 2.81 -9.62 4.71
N GLU A 337 3.44 -10.57 4.01
CA GLU A 337 2.78 -11.48 3.07
C GLU A 337 1.73 -12.35 3.78
N ALA A 338 2.12 -12.99 4.90
CA ALA A 338 1.19 -13.80 5.69
C ALA A 338 -0.01 -12.98 6.22
N SER A 339 0.26 -11.74 6.65
CA SER A 339 -0.78 -10.80 7.10
C SER A 339 -1.66 -10.33 5.96
N THR A 340 -1.12 -10.24 4.73
CA THR A 340 -1.87 -9.85 3.54
C THR A 340 -2.82 -10.96 3.10
N ALA A 341 -2.44 -12.23 3.25
CA ALA A 341 -3.36 -13.36 3.05
C ALA A 341 -4.57 -13.27 3.99
N TYR A 342 -4.34 -12.96 5.28
CA TYR A 342 -5.43 -12.71 6.22
C TYR A 342 -6.27 -11.48 5.83
N LEU A 343 -5.62 -10.38 5.45
CA LEU A 343 -6.31 -9.16 5.00
C LEU A 343 -7.26 -9.43 3.83
N ILE A 344 -6.83 -10.19 2.82
CA ILE A 344 -7.67 -10.58 1.67
C ILE A 344 -8.96 -11.24 2.13
N THR A 345 -8.91 -12.17 3.07
CA THR A 345 -10.12 -12.84 3.61
C THR A 345 -11.11 -11.89 4.29
N LYS A 346 -10.71 -10.64 4.57
CA LYS A 346 -11.53 -9.62 5.22
C LYS A 346 -12.09 -8.57 4.28
N ILE A 347 -11.46 -8.35 3.14
CA ILE A 347 -11.75 -7.22 2.25
C ILE A 347 -12.26 -7.65 0.88
N THR A 348 -12.22 -8.95 0.60
CA THR A 348 -12.80 -9.58 -0.60
C THR A 348 -13.72 -10.71 -0.19
N ASP A 349 -14.65 -11.07 -1.07
CA ASP A 349 -15.47 -12.26 -0.91
C ASP A 349 -14.64 -13.52 -1.25
N PRO A 350 -15.06 -14.72 -0.81
CA PRO A 350 -14.39 -15.96 -1.16
C PRO A 350 -14.44 -16.19 -2.69
N PRO A 351 -13.32 -16.59 -3.32
CA PRO A 351 -13.29 -16.88 -4.75
C PRO A 351 -14.17 -18.10 -5.06
N PRO A 352 -15.02 -18.05 -6.10
CA PRO A 352 -15.83 -19.19 -6.52
C PRO A 352 -14.98 -20.22 -7.29
N PRO A 353 -15.57 -21.33 -7.75
CA PRO A 353 -14.90 -22.25 -8.65
C PRO A 353 -14.43 -21.57 -9.95
N PRO A 354 -13.41 -22.13 -10.64
CA PRO A 354 -12.84 -21.56 -11.84
C PRO A 354 -13.79 -21.17 -12.99
N ALA A 355 -14.97 -21.77 -13.05
CA ALA A 355 -15.98 -21.47 -14.07
C ALA A 355 -16.53 -20.03 -13.97
N GLU A 356 -16.57 -19.46 -12.77
CA GLU A 356 -17.23 -18.17 -12.49
C GLU A 356 -16.22 -17.02 -12.26
N LYS A 357 -14.95 -17.26 -12.60
CA LYS A 357 -13.84 -16.31 -12.41
C LYS A 357 -14.10 -14.90 -12.92
N ALA A 358 -14.72 -14.78 -14.09
CA ALA A 358 -14.96 -13.50 -14.75
C ALA A 358 -16.01 -12.67 -14.00
N ALA A 359 -17.14 -13.29 -13.65
CA ALA A 359 -18.21 -12.65 -12.87
C ALA A 359 -17.71 -12.27 -11.47
N PHE A 360 -16.87 -13.11 -10.86
CA PHE A 360 -16.21 -12.78 -9.59
C PHE A 360 -15.34 -11.52 -9.70
N ALA A 361 -14.44 -11.46 -10.68
CA ALA A 361 -13.58 -10.30 -10.89
C ALA A 361 -14.38 -8.99 -11.09
N GLU A 362 -15.54 -9.07 -11.75
CA GLU A 362 -16.42 -7.93 -11.92
C GLU A 362 -17.06 -7.49 -10.59
N SER A 363 -17.62 -8.45 -9.82
CA SER A 363 -18.27 -8.18 -8.53
C SER A 363 -17.32 -7.55 -7.50
N GLN A 364 -16.03 -7.93 -7.52
CA GLN A 364 -15.06 -7.49 -6.53
C GLN A 364 -14.59 -6.03 -6.70
N GLN A 365 -14.94 -5.37 -7.81
CA GLN A 365 -14.58 -3.96 -8.04
C GLN A 365 -15.13 -3.02 -6.97
N VAL A 366 -16.32 -3.33 -6.42
CA VAL A 366 -16.96 -2.56 -5.36
C VAL A 366 -16.78 -3.28 -4.03
N TRP A 367 -16.42 -2.54 -2.97
CA TRP A 367 -16.40 -3.10 -1.63
C TRP A 367 -17.79 -2.98 -0.99
N THR A 368 -18.62 -4.00 -1.22
CA THR A 368 -20.03 -4.05 -0.78
C THR A 368 -20.17 -3.99 0.75
N ASN A 369 -19.28 -4.68 1.48
CA ASN A 369 -19.36 -4.78 2.95
C ASN A 369 -18.55 -3.72 3.71
N LYS A 370 -18.19 -2.61 3.06
CA LYS A 370 -17.30 -1.57 3.60
C LYS A 370 -17.78 -0.97 4.92
N HIS A 371 -19.04 -0.54 4.98
CA HIS A 371 -19.59 0.13 6.17
C HIS A 371 -19.67 -0.81 7.37
N GLU A 372 -20.03 -2.07 7.15
CA GLU A 372 -20.11 -3.08 8.22
C GLU A 372 -18.72 -3.43 8.75
N PHE A 373 -17.73 -3.58 7.86
CA PHE A 373 -16.35 -3.86 8.25
C PHE A 373 -15.75 -2.80 9.17
N LEU A 374 -16.02 -1.52 8.91
CA LEU A 374 -15.49 -0.40 9.68
C LEU A 374 -16.12 -0.27 11.07
N ASN A 375 -17.37 -0.72 11.23
CA ASN A 375 -18.11 -0.60 12.49
C ASN A 375 -17.96 -1.82 13.42
N LEU A 376 -17.48 -2.96 12.90
CA LEU A 376 -17.33 -4.18 13.69
C LEU A 376 -16.14 -4.11 14.67
N SER A 377 -16.26 -4.85 15.77
CA SER A 377 -15.14 -5.10 16.68
C SER A 377 -14.06 -5.93 15.99
N LEU A 378 -12.79 -5.81 16.43
CA LEU A 378 -11.70 -6.60 15.86
C LEU A 378 -11.84 -8.12 16.12
N SER A 379 -12.64 -8.54 17.10
CA SER A 379 -12.93 -9.96 17.40
C SER A 379 -13.97 -10.57 16.45
N ASP A 380 -14.86 -9.74 15.91
CA ASP A 380 -16.04 -10.19 15.16
C ASP A 380 -15.92 -9.93 13.66
N LEU A 381 -14.69 -9.67 13.18
CA LEU A 381 -14.35 -9.51 11.77
C LEU A 381 -14.68 -10.72 10.88
N ASP A 382 -14.98 -11.87 11.47
CA ASP A 382 -15.43 -13.07 10.76
C ASP A 382 -16.93 -13.03 10.41
N ALA A 383 -17.73 -12.23 11.13
CA ALA A 383 -19.20 -12.24 11.01
C ALA A 383 -19.74 -11.57 9.73
N ILE A 384 -18.91 -10.80 9.03
CA ILE A 384 -19.28 -10.03 7.83
C ILE A 384 -19.78 -10.94 6.71
N HIS A 385 -19.14 -12.09 6.54
CA HIS A 385 -19.46 -13.04 5.47
C HIS A 385 -20.74 -13.82 5.72
N LEU A 386 -21.23 -13.84 6.97
CA LEU A 386 -22.49 -14.49 7.33
C LEU A 386 -23.70 -13.67 6.83
N LYS A 387 -23.56 -12.35 6.83
CA LYS A 387 -24.66 -11.42 6.52
C LYS A 387 -24.79 -11.15 5.02
N SER A 388 -23.67 -11.08 4.28
CA SER A 388 -23.68 -10.91 2.82
C SER A 388 -24.36 -12.09 2.09
N ARG A 389 -24.23 -13.31 2.61
CA ARG A 389 -24.95 -14.48 2.09
C ARG A 389 -26.46 -14.37 2.30
N SER A 390 -26.90 -13.86 3.45
CA SER A 390 -28.33 -13.65 3.73
C SER A 390 -28.96 -12.61 2.80
N SER A 391 -28.25 -11.53 2.45
CA SER A 391 -28.75 -10.52 1.50
C SER A 391 -28.78 -11.03 0.06
N ASN A 392 -27.77 -11.81 -0.36
CA ASN A 392 -27.72 -12.37 -1.72
C ASN A 392 -28.78 -13.47 -1.93
N ALA A 393 -28.99 -14.34 -0.93
CA ALA A 393 -30.04 -15.36 -0.98
C ALA A 393 -31.45 -14.76 -1.07
N THR A 394 -31.67 -13.60 -0.44
CA THR A 394 -32.97 -12.90 -0.51
C THR A 394 -33.16 -12.20 -1.87
N GLY A 395 -32.08 -11.73 -2.50
CA GLY A 395 -32.12 -11.12 -3.84
C GLY A 395 -32.34 -12.13 -4.98
N GLU A 396 -31.84 -13.35 -4.85
CA GLU A 396 -32.13 -14.44 -5.82
C GLU A 396 -33.56 -14.95 -5.69
N ALA A 397 -34.11 -15.02 -4.47
CA ALA A 397 -35.51 -15.40 -4.25
C ALA A 397 -36.51 -14.41 -4.87
N GLN A 398 -36.15 -13.12 -4.98
CA GLN A 398 -37.00 -12.09 -5.60
C GLN A 398 -36.85 -11.99 -7.12
N LYS A 399 -35.81 -12.57 -7.74
CA LYS A 399 -35.68 -12.62 -9.21
C LYS A 399 -36.45 -13.77 -9.87
N HIS A 400 -36.98 -14.69 -9.07
CA HIS A 400 -37.75 -15.85 -9.53
C HIS A 400 -39.23 -15.81 -9.12
N GLN A 401 -39.75 -14.64 -8.75
CA GLN A 401 -41.19 -14.41 -8.53
C GLN A 401 -41.77 -13.43 -9.55
#